data_AF-A0A966SQ50-F1
#
_entry.id   AF-A0A966SQ50-F1
#
_cell.length_a   1.000
_cell.length_b   1.000
_cell.length_c   1.000
_cell.angle_alpha   90.00
_cell.angle_beta   90.00
_cell.angle_gamma   90.00
#
_symmetry.space_group_name_H-M   'P 1'
#
loop_
_entity.id
_entity.type
_entity.pdbx_description
1 polymer ?
#
loop_
_entity_poly.entity_id
_entity_poly.type
_entity_poly.pdbx_seq_one_letter_code
_entity_poly.pdbx_strand_id
1 'polypeptide(L)' 'KRGAMLWSVSVEDGKQGAGLNLASPPVWDGMIVAQGRLYVSSLDGVVRCFGKGK' A
#
# COMPACT_ATOMS: atom_id res chain seq x y z
N LYS A 1 -16.77 -2.32 8.53
CA LYS A 1 -15.72 -2.62 7.53
C LYS A 1 -14.37 -2.59 8.25
N ARG A 2 -13.50 -3.58 8.08
CA ARG A 2 -12.14 -3.55 8.66
C ARG A 2 -11.25 -2.72 7.75
N GLY A 3 -10.36 -1.90 8.31
CA GLY A 3 -9.28 -1.28 7.54
C GLY A 3 -8.08 -2.22 7.41
N ALA A 4 -6.96 -1.70 6.92
CA ALA A 4 -5.67 -2.37 6.96
C ALA A 4 -4.55 -1.37 7.23
N MET A 5 -3.38 -1.86 7.60
CA MET A 5 -2.17 -1.05 7.72
C MET A 5 -1.19 -1.46 6.61
N LEU A 6 -0.77 -0.49 5.81
CA LEU A 6 0.29 -0.67 4.82
C LEU A 6 1.63 -0.34 5.47
N TRP A 7 2.55 -1.30 5.43
CA TRP A 7 3.90 -1.16 5.98
C TRP A 7 4.93 -1.11 4.86
N SER A 8 5.90 -0.19 4.97
CA SER A 8 7.16 -0.29 4.26
C SER A 8 8.16 -1.05 5.13
N VAL A 9 8.91 -1.98 4.55
CA VAL A 9 9.96 -2.72 5.27
C VAL A 9 11.27 -2.56 4.51
N SER A 10 12.33 -2.21 5.23
CA SER A 10 13.69 -2.12 4.71
C SER A 10 14.18 -3.50 4.28
N VAL A 11 14.73 -3.60 3.06
CA VAL A 11 15.30 -4.85 2.54
C VAL A 11 16.64 -5.18 3.21
N GLU A 12 17.39 -4.16 3.63
CA GLU A 12 18.74 -4.31 4.18
C GLU A 12 18.74 -4.89 5.60
N ASP A 13 17.81 -4.42 6.45
CA ASP A 13 17.81 -4.72 7.88
C ASP A 13 16.44 -5.16 8.43
N GLY A 14 15.43 -5.28 7.58
CA GLY A 14 14.09 -5.73 7.97
C GLY A 14 13.32 -4.75 8.84
N LYS A 15 13.83 -3.53 9.08
CA LYS A 15 13.12 -2.54 9.90
C LYS A 15 11.84 -2.08 9.23
N GLN A 16 10.77 -2.06 10.00
CA GLN A 16 9.47 -1.54 9.58
C GLN A 16 9.48 -0.01 9.68
N GLY A 17 9.08 0.66 8.59
CA GLY A 17 8.85 2.10 8.57
C GLY A 17 7.51 2.48 9.20
N ALA A 18 7.12 3.76 9.05
CA ALA A 18 5.82 4.22 9.51
C ALA A 18 4.68 3.59 8.70
N GLY A 19 3.64 3.13 9.39
CA GLY A 19 2.46 2.53 8.76
C GLY A 19 1.50 3.57 8.19
N LEU A 20 0.85 3.24 7.08
CA LEU A 20 -0.24 4.03 6.49
C LEU A 20 -1.57 3.31 6.66
N ASN A 21 -2.56 4.01 7.21
CA ASN A 21 -3.91 3.47 7.36
C ASN A 21 -4.62 3.37 6.00
N LEU A 22 -5.18 2.21 5.71
CA LEU A 22 -6.05 1.95 4.58
C LEU A 22 -7.50 1.84 5.06
N ALA A 23 -8.39 2.56 4.39
CA ALA A 23 -9.83 2.52 4.69
C ALA A 23 -10.49 1.17 4.38
N SER A 24 -9.85 0.34 3.56
CA SER A 24 -10.29 -1.00 3.17
C SER A 24 -9.07 -1.90 2.97
N PRO A 25 -9.13 -3.20 3.30
CA PRO A 25 -8.02 -4.12 3.08
C PRO A 25 -7.70 -4.27 1.58
N PRO A 26 -6.42 -4.55 1.25
CA PRO A 26 -6.04 -4.90 -0.12
C PRO A 26 -6.69 -6.23 -0.54
N VAL A 27 -6.93 -6.41 -1.84
CA VAL A 27 -7.18 -7.74 -2.41
C VAL A 27 -5.92 -8.59 -2.34
N TRP A 28 -6.05 -9.91 -2.46
CA TRP A 28 -4.90 -10.81 -2.56
C TRP A 28 -4.01 -10.42 -3.75
N ASP A 29 -2.72 -10.27 -3.49
CA ASP A 29 -1.71 -9.87 -4.48
C ASP A 29 -2.06 -8.58 -5.26
N GLY A 30 -2.82 -7.68 -4.64
CA GLY A 30 -3.39 -6.49 -5.27
C GLY A 30 -2.47 -5.28 -5.33
N MET A 31 -1.15 -5.45 -5.26
CA MET A 31 -0.18 -4.36 -5.13
C MET A 31 0.82 -4.35 -6.28
N ILE A 32 1.03 -3.20 -6.91
CA ILE A 32 2.02 -3.05 -7.98
C ILE A 32 2.73 -1.70 -7.88
N VAL A 33 4.00 -1.66 -8.26
CA VAL A 33 4.76 -0.42 -8.41
C VAL A 33 4.90 -0.10 -9.89
N ALA A 34 4.51 1.11 -10.27
CA ALA A 34 4.68 1.62 -11.63
C ALA A 34 4.96 3.13 -11.61
N GLN A 35 5.85 3.61 -12.48
CA GLN A 35 6.17 5.05 -12.60
C GLN A 35 6.55 5.72 -11.26
N GLY A 36 7.27 5.00 -10.39
CA GLY A 36 7.70 5.50 -9.07
C GLY A 36 6.57 5.62 -8.04
N ARG A 37 5.45 4.93 -8.24
CA ARG A 37 4.28 4.95 -7.34
C ARG A 37 3.80 3.55 -7.02
N LEU A 38 3.25 3.38 -5.82
CA LEU A 38 2.60 2.14 -5.40
C LEU A 38 1.09 2.26 -5.61
N TYR A 39 0.52 1.27 -6.29
CA TYR A 39 -0.92 1.12 -6.51
C TYR A 39 -1.43 -0.07 -5.73
N VAL A 40 -2.53 0.12 -5.00
CA VAL A 40 -3.14 -0.91 -4.13
C VAL A 40 -4.62 -1.03 -4.48
N SER A 41 -5.02 -2.19 -4.98
CA SER A 41 -6.42 -2.56 -5.22
C SER A 41 -7.03 -3.10 -3.92
N SER A 42 -8.19 -2.58 -3.51
CA SER A 42 -8.81 -2.92 -2.22
C SER A 42 -10.22 -3.50 -2.38
N LEU A 43 -10.70 -4.21 -1.35
CA LEU A 43 -12.01 -4.88 -1.36
C LEU A 43 -13.22 -3.94 -1.47
N ASP A 44 -13.01 -2.62 -1.38
CA ASP A 44 -14.06 -1.62 -1.59
C ASP A 44 -14.18 -1.17 -3.06
N GLY A 45 -13.45 -1.82 -3.98
CA GLY A 45 -13.50 -1.51 -5.41
C GLY A 45 -12.68 -0.29 -5.81
N VAL A 46 -11.85 0.24 -4.91
CA VAL A 46 -11.02 1.42 -5.14
C VAL A 46 -9.55 1.01 -5.31
N VAL A 47 -8.89 1.57 -6.33
CA VAL A 47 -7.43 1.52 -6.48
C VAL A 47 -6.84 2.79 -5.88
N ARG A 48 -5.97 2.64 -4.88
CA ARG A 48 -5.30 3.75 -4.20
C ARG A 48 -3.88 3.90 -4.74
N CYS A 49 -3.43 5.15 -4.93
CA CYS A 49 -2.10 5.47 -5.41
C CYS A 49 -1.30 6.19 -4.32
N PHE A 50 -0.09 5.73 -4.04
CA PHE A 50 0.85 6.30 -3.08
C PHE A 50 2.16 6.69 -3.77
N GLY A 51 2.76 7.79 -3.34
CA GLY A 51 3.96 8.38 -3.96
C GLY A 51 3.69 9.76 -4.53
N LYS A 52 4.75 10.51 -4.87
CA LYS A 52 4.64 11.90 -5.30
C LYS A 52 4.22 12.03 -6.78
N GLY A 53 3.47 13.09 -7.05
CA GLY A 53 3.36 13.74 -8.36
C GLY A 53 4.71 14.07 -8.96
N LYS A 54 4.84 14.02 -10.28
CA LYS A 54 5.73 14.98 -10.94
C LYS A 54 5.06 16.35 -10.88
#